data_AF-A0A660M0Z9-F1
#
_entry.id   AF-A0A660M0Z9-F1
#
_cell.length_a   1.000
_cell.length_b   1.000
_cell.length_c   1.000
_cell.angle_alpha   90.00
_cell.angle_beta   90.00
_cell.angle_gamma   90.00
#
_symmetry.space_group_name_H-M   'P 1'
#
loop_
_entity.id
_entity.type
_entity.pdbx_description
1 polymer ?
#
loop_
_entity_poly.entity_id
_entity_poly.type
_entity_poly.pdbx_seq_one_letter_code
_entity_poly.pdbx_strand_id
1 'polypeptide(L)'
;MVAARLYAFYDLPFSHDVCHLFEHIVIRRFLLSLRAADRSRAFVGNVDGNTVEPTIFFHAELYADEDIALFEQSLYTEQFSINQRIVAESLAHIEAELMAIVNVQNDALLMSQLAACQRIVGGASGVRVSADDSFIITERPELFDTAMLTIEASDASDEATRSFFCFYPALLDIARDGAFDTVAAYPQQNGVFTAYQDGNVVLQRFTVKKPFDCRAAEEQIAHHFHEVRITNEMLEPLVCAFKTHPAYAAVPMYFYEKTLTRTTRNELAGSITQRAFRGITKSAHISVRLAPPTK
;
A
#
# COMPACT_ATOMS: atom_id res chain seq x y z
N MET A 1 -12.66 14.12 9.21
CA MET A 1 -13.04 13.03 10.16
C MET A 1 -12.72 11.75 9.42
N VAL A 2 -11.97 10.82 10.02
CA VAL A 2 -11.63 9.55 9.34
C VAL A 2 -12.93 8.81 9.05
N ALA A 3 -13.18 8.48 7.79
CA ALA A 3 -14.33 7.70 7.37
C ALA A 3 -13.88 6.26 7.10
N ALA A 4 -14.42 5.33 7.88
CA ALA A 4 -14.24 3.90 7.67
C ALA A 4 -15.46 3.35 6.92
N ARG A 5 -15.23 2.74 5.75
CA ARG A 5 -16.26 2.07 4.94
C ARG A 5 -15.82 0.64 4.64
N LEU A 6 -16.74 -0.29 4.77
CA LEU A 6 -16.59 -1.68 4.34
C LEU A 6 -17.42 -1.89 3.08
N TYR A 7 -16.77 -2.30 2.01
CA TYR A 7 -17.41 -2.72 0.76
C TYR A 7 -17.26 -4.23 0.66
N ALA A 8 -18.37 -4.93 0.38
CA ALA A 8 -18.37 -6.39 0.34
C ALA A 8 -19.22 -6.87 -0.84
N PHE A 9 -18.66 -7.78 -1.63
CA PHE A 9 -19.28 -8.36 -2.81
C PHE A 9 -19.25 -9.88 -2.68
N TYR A 10 -20.41 -10.44 -2.32
CA TYR A 10 -20.56 -11.86 -1.98
C TYR A 10 -20.95 -12.71 -3.17
N ASP A 11 -20.57 -13.99 -3.12
CA ASP A 11 -21.03 -15.04 -4.03
C ASP A 11 -20.91 -14.65 -5.51
N LEU A 12 -19.81 -13.99 -5.86
CA LEU A 12 -19.57 -13.57 -7.24
C LEU A 12 -19.49 -14.79 -8.15
N PRO A 13 -20.03 -14.75 -9.37
CA PRO A 13 -20.08 -15.93 -10.24
C PRO A 13 -18.77 -16.10 -11.03
N PHE A 14 -17.63 -15.95 -10.37
CA PHE A 14 -16.28 -16.11 -10.93
C PHE A 14 -15.45 -17.04 -10.05
N SER A 15 -14.33 -17.54 -10.57
CA SER A 15 -13.36 -18.24 -9.75
C SER A 15 -12.74 -17.29 -8.72
N HIS A 16 -12.22 -17.88 -7.63
CA HIS A 16 -11.45 -17.15 -6.61
C HIS A 16 -10.35 -16.29 -7.25
N ASP A 17 -9.59 -16.85 -8.19
CA ASP A 17 -8.46 -16.17 -8.82
C ASP A 17 -8.89 -14.93 -9.61
N VAL A 18 -10.02 -14.99 -10.34
CA VAL A 18 -10.57 -13.82 -11.05
C VAL A 18 -11.03 -12.75 -10.07
N CYS A 19 -11.65 -13.13 -8.95
CA CYS A 19 -12.03 -12.20 -7.89
C CYS A 19 -10.79 -11.54 -7.25
N HIS A 20 -9.76 -12.32 -6.95
CA HIS A 20 -8.51 -11.84 -6.35
C HIS A 20 -7.78 -10.87 -7.30
N LEU A 21 -7.73 -11.17 -8.60
CA LEU A 21 -7.22 -10.23 -9.59
C LEU A 21 -8.05 -8.95 -9.68
N PHE A 22 -9.39 -9.06 -9.65
CA PHE A 22 -10.25 -7.88 -9.67
C PHE A 22 -10.02 -6.98 -8.45
N GLU A 23 -9.78 -7.57 -7.28
CA GLU A 23 -9.40 -6.84 -6.07
C GLU A 23 -8.15 -5.99 -6.27
N HIS A 24 -7.07 -6.60 -6.76
CA HIS A 24 -5.82 -5.88 -7.05
C HIS A 24 -6.01 -4.78 -8.09
N ILE A 25 -6.86 -5.02 -9.11
CA ILE A 25 -7.18 -4.03 -10.14
C ILE A 25 -7.88 -2.81 -9.55
N VAL A 26 -8.82 -2.99 -8.62
CA VAL A 26 -9.51 -1.88 -7.94
C VAL A 26 -8.51 -1.02 -7.18
N ILE A 27 -7.66 -1.65 -6.34
CA ILE A 27 -6.63 -0.92 -5.57
C ILE A 27 -5.66 -0.20 -6.52
N ARG A 28 -5.22 -0.87 -7.60
CA ARG A 28 -4.32 -0.27 -8.59
C ARG A 28 -4.95 0.95 -9.25
N ARG A 29 -6.22 0.87 -9.64
CA ARG A 29 -6.96 2.00 -10.21
C ARG A 29 -7.08 3.14 -9.22
N PHE A 30 -7.38 2.86 -7.95
CA PHE A 30 -7.42 3.88 -6.91
C PHE A 30 -6.08 4.61 -6.79
N LEU A 31 -4.96 3.89 -6.72
CA LEU A 31 -3.62 4.48 -6.66
C LEU A 31 -3.31 5.36 -7.89
N LEU A 32 -3.69 4.92 -9.08
CA LEU A 32 -3.53 5.72 -10.30
C LEU A 32 -4.41 6.99 -10.28
N SER A 33 -5.65 6.88 -9.78
CA SER A 33 -6.56 8.02 -9.61
C SER A 33 -6.04 9.03 -8.59
N LEU A 34 -5.44 8.58 -7.48
CA LEU A 34 -4.76 9.46 -6.53
C LEU A 34 -3.64 10.25 -7.21
N ARG A 35 -2.77 9.58 -7.97
CA ARG A 35 -1.67 10.25 -8.70
C ARG A 35 -2.18 11.24 -9.73
N ALA A 36 -3.22 10.89 -10.47
CA ALA A 36 -3.85 11.79 -11.44
C ALA A 36 -4.46 13.04 -10.77
N ALA A 37 -4.84 12.94 -9.50
CA ALA A 37 -5.35 14.03 -8.69
C ALA A 37 -4.25 14.79 -7.91
N ASP A 38 -2.96 14.53 -8.18
CA ASP A 38 -1.80 15.08 -7.43
C ASP A 38 -1.85 14.77 -5.93
N ARG A 39 -2.35 13.57 -5.58
CA ARG A 39 -2.44 13.06 -4.21
C ARG A 39 -1.49 11.88 -4.03
N SER A 40 -1.01 11.70 -2.80
CA SER A 40 -0.12 10.59 -2.43
C SER A 40 -0.82 9.65 -1.45
N ARG A 41 -0.72 8.34 -1.71
CA ARG A 41 -1.19 7.27 -0.81
C ARG A 41 -0.73 7.48 0.64
N ALA A 42 0.46 8.05 0.82
CA ALA A 42 1.09 8.28 2.12
C ALA A 42 0.30 9.23 3.05
N PHE A 43 -0.66 10.00 2.51
CA PHE A 43 -1.35 11.06 3.25
C PHE A 43 -2.88 11.06 3.09
N VAL A 44 -3.48 10.00 2.53
CA VAL A 44 -4.95 9.92 2.30
C VAL A 44 -5.68 8.91 3.18
N GLY A 45 -4.94 8.09 3.93
CA GLY A 45 -5.47 7.00 4.76
C GLY A 45 -5.03 5.63 4.24
N ASN A 46 -5.82 4.59 4.49
CA ASN A 46 -5.50 3.23 4.07
C ASN A 46 -6.69 2.56 3.35
N VAL A 47 -6.39 1.74 2.36
CA VAL A 47 -7.36 0.85 1.70
C VAL A 47 -6.74 -0.54 1.61
N ASP A 48 -7.38 -1.49 2.26
CA ASP A 48 -7.02 -2.90 2.21
C ASP A 48 -8.08 -3.70 1.45
N GLY A 49 -7.64 -4.69 0.67
CA GLY A 49 -8.48 -5.67 0.00
C GLY A 49 -8.30 -7.05 0.63
N ASN A 50 -9.34 -7.88 0.54
CA ASN A 50 -9.24 -9.30 0.83
C ASN A 50 -10.25 -10.12 0.02
N THR A 51 -9.79 -11.21 -0.57
CA THR A 51 -10.63 -12.16 -1.31
C THR A 51 -10.65 -13.50 -0.59
N VAL A 52 -11.86 -13.98 -0.28
CA VAL A 52 -12.11 -15.31 0.30
C VAL A 52 -13.14 -16.02 -0.54
N GLU A 53 -12.79 -17.17 -1.11
CA GLU A 53 -13.63 -17.88 -2.08
C GLU A 53 -14.03 -16.90 -3.22
N PRO A 54 -15.29 -16.82 -3.74
CA PRO A 54 -15.68 -15.78 -4.68
C PRO A 54 -16.28 -14.54 -3.99
N THR A 55 -15.72 -14.12 -2.85
CA THR A 55 -16.15 -12.91 -2.13
C THR A 55 -14.99 -11.93 -2.02
N ILE A 56 -15.25 -10.65 -2.33
CA ILE A 56 -14.26 -9.57 -2.25
C ILE A 56 -14.69 -8.58 -1.17
N PHE A 57 -13.75 -8.22 -0.29
CA PHE A 57 -13.91 -7.20 0.74
C PHE A 57 -12.92 -6.06 0.51
N PHE A 58 -13.36 -4.83 0.72
CA PHE A 58 -12.46 -3.69 0.86
C PHE A 58 -12.76 -2.93 2.14
N HIS A 59 -11.72 -2.69 2.92
CA HIS A 59 -11.76 -1.81 4.07
C HIS A 59 -11.07 -0.50 3.71
N ALA A 60 -11.84 0.57 3.58
CA ALA A 60 -11.33 1.90 3.26
C ALA A 60 -11.43 2.80 4.49
N GLU A 61 -10.29 3.15 5.07
CA GLU A 61 -10.13 4.16 6.13
C GLU A 61 -9.50 5.42 5.52
N LEU A 62 -10.34 6.29 4.96
CA LEU A 62 -9.88 7.47 4.22
C LEU A 62 -10.20 8.76 4.98
N TYR A 63 -9.37 9.79 4.81
CA TYR A 63 -9.48 11.00 5.61
C TYR A 63 -10.48 12.03 5.09
N ALA A 64 -10.79 11.98 3.79
CA ALA A 64 -11.58 12.97 3.10
C ALA A 64 -12.59 12.33 2.13
N ASP A 65 -13.74 12.98 1.95
CA ASP A 65 -14.81 12.48 1.08
C ASP A 65 -14.36 12.41 -0.39
N GLU A 66 -13.43 13.27 -0.81
CA GLU A 66 -12.88 13.22 -2.17
C GLU A 66 -12.07 11.94 -2.41
N ASP A 67 -11.30 11.48 -1.41
CA ASP A 67 -10.53 10.23 -1.53
C ASP A 67 -11.46 9.02 -1.56
N ILE A 68 -12.55 9.07 -0.77
CA ILE A 68 -13.60 8.04 -0.82
C ILE A 68 -14.25 8.00 -2.19
N ALA A 69 -14.58 9.17 -2.76
CA ALA A 69 -15.16 9.25 -4.10
C ALA A 69 -14.20 8.69 -5.17
N LEU A 70 -12.89 8.95 -5.06
CA LEU A 70 -11.89 8.35 -5.95
C LEU A 70 -11.84 6.83 -5.80
N PHE A 71 -11.92 6.31 -4.58
CA PHE A 71 -11.99 4.87 -4.33
C PHE A 71 -13.28 4.25 -4.91
N GLU A 72 -14.45 4.85 -4.64
CA GLU A 72 -15.73 4.37 -5.18
C GLU A 72 -15.75 4.45 -6.72
N GLN A 73 -15.07 5.41 -7.33
CA GLN A 73 -14.90 5.45 -8.79
C GLN A 73 -14.06 4.28 -9.31
N SER A 74 -13.05 3.84 -8.55
CA SER A 74 -12.26 2.64 -8.89
C SER A 74 -13.09 1.35 -8.77
N LEU A 75 -14.10 1.35 -7.89
CA LEU A 75 -15.04 0.24 -7.68
C LEU A 75 -16.17 0.17 -8.71
N TYR A 76 -16.77 1.31 -9.09
CA TYR A 76 -18.05 1.31 -9.81
C TYR A 76 -17.99 1.90 -11.22
N THR A 77 -17.10 2.84 -11.49
CA THR A 77 -17.18 3.63 -12.72
C THR A 77 -16.64 2.84 -13.91
N GLU A 78 -17.48 2.67 -14.94
CA GLU A 78 -17.12 2.02 -16.21
C GLU A 78 -16.16 2.86 -17.09
N GLN A 79 -15.84 4.10 -16.69
CA GLN A 79 -15.14 5.09 -17.53
C GLN A 79 -13.63 4.85 -17.70
N PHE A 80 -13.08 3.81 -17.10
CA PHE A 80 -11.74 3.30 -17.42
C PHE A 80 -11.86 1.80 -17.60
N SER A 81 -11.97 1.34 -18.85
CA SER A 81 -11.91 -0.09 -19.14
C SER A 81 -10.66 -0.66 -18.50
N ILE A 82 -10.83 -1.73 -17.73
CA ILE A 82 -9.74 -2.60 -17.32
C ILE A 82 -8.89 -2.85 -18.58
N ASN A 83 -7.61 -2.51 -18.52
CA ASN A 83 -6.71 -2.58 -19.66
C ASN A 83 -5.55 -3.51 -19.35
N GLN A 84 -4.87 -3.96 -20.40
CA GLN A 84 -3.80 -4.95 -20.30
C GLN A 84 -2.67 -4.53 -19.36
N ARG A 85 -2.36 -3.22 -19.29
CA ARG A 85 -1.31 -2.73 -18.39
C ARG A 85 -1.69 -2.90 -16.93
N ILE A 86 -2.89 -2.47 -16.53
CA ILE A 86 -3.36 -2.60 -15.15
C ILE A 86 -3.47 -4.08 -14.76
N VAL A 87 -3.94 -4.94 -15.69
CA VAL A 87 -3.99 -6.38 -15.48
C VAL A 87 -2.59 -6.95 -15.28
N ALA A 88 -1.63 -6.62 -16.15
CA ALA A 88 -0.26 -7.13 -16.04
C ALA A 88 0.44 -6.67 -14.75
N GLU A 89 0.28 -5.40 -14.36
CA GLU A 89 0.83 -4.87 -13.10
C GLU A 89 0.19 -5.57 -11.88
N SER A 90 -1.13 -5.81 -11.92
CA SER A 90 -1.86 -6.49 -10.84
C SER A 90 -1.46 -7.96 -10.72
N LEU A 91 -1.32 -8.66 -11.85
CA LEU A 91 -0.84 -10.04 -11.91
C LEU A 91 0.60 -10.16 -11.38
N ALA A 92 1.49 -9.22 -11.71
CA ALA A 92 2.85 -9.20 -11.19
C ALA A 92 2.89 -9.06 -9.66
N HIS A 93 1.98 -8.29 -9.06
CA HIS A 93 1.83 -8.23 -7.61
C HIS A 93 1.30 -9.55 -7.02
N ILE A 94 0.31 -10.19 -7.66
CA ILE A 94 -0.21 -11.50 -7.22
C ILE A 94 0.88 -12.58 -7.30
N GLU A 95 1.69 -12.56 -8.35
CA GLU A 95 2.86 -13.44 -8.46
C GLU A 95 3.80 -13.29 -7.25
N ALA A 96 4.08 -12.05 -6.83
CA ALA A 96 4.92 -11.78 -5.67
C ALA A 96 4.24 -12.10 -4.34
N GLU A 97 2.94 -11.83 -4.20
CA GLU A 97 2.17 -12.16 -3.00
C GLU A 97 2.11 -13.66 -2.74
N LEU A 98 1.79 -14.43 -3.79
CA LEU A 98 1.62 -15.89 -3.72
C LEU A 98 2.92 -16.66 -3.97
N MET A 99 4.03 -15.96 -4.27
CA MET A 99 5.29 -16.57 -4.70
C MET A 99 5.08 -17.57 -5.86
N ALA A 100 4.30 -17.16 -6.85
CA ALA A 100 3.78 -17.98 -7.92
C ALA A 100 4.04 -17.37 -9.31
N ILE A 101 3.81 -18.15 -10.36
CA ILE A 101 3.74 -17.66 -11.74
C ILE A 101 2.29 -17.73 -12.20
N VAL A 102 1.84 -16.68 -12.87
CA VAL A 102 0.54 -16.63 -13.52
C VAL A 102 0.71 -16.91 -15.01
N ASN A 103 -0.01 -17.92 -15.51
CA ASN A 103 -0.07 -18.25 -16.92
C ASN A 103 -1.47 -17.94 -17.47
N VAL A 104 -1.60 -16.82 -18.20
CA VAL A 104 -2.85 -16.45 -18.86
C VAL A 104 -3.08 -17.35 -20.07
N GLN A 105 -4.11 -18.18 -20.01
CA GLN A 105 -4.46 -19.16 -21.05
C GLN A 105 -5.26 -18.49 -22.17
N ASN A 106 -6.08 -17.49 -21.84
CA ASN A 106 -6.95 -16.81 -22.79
C ASN A 106 -7.20 -15.35 -22.36
N ASP A 107 -6.48 -14.41 -22.98
CA ASP A 107 -6.61 -12.97 -22.70
C ASP A 107 -8.02 -12.45 -22.95
N ALA A 108 -8.66 -12.85 -24.05
CA ALA A 108 -9.99 -12.36 -24.40
C ALA A 108 -11.04 -12.78 -23.37
N LEU A 109 -10.94 -14.03 -22.89
CA LEU A 109 -11.78 -14.55 -21.82
C LEU A 109 -11.53 -13.80 -20.51
N LEU A 110 -10.27 -13.62 -20.11
CA LEU A 110 -9.89 -12.89 -18.90
C LEU A 110 -10.50 -11.48 -18.90
N MET A 111 -10.29 -10.73 -19.99
CA MET A 111 -10.81 -9.37 -20.11
C MET A 111 -12.35 -9.35 -20.06
N SER A 112 -13.01 -10.35 -20.65
CA SER A 112 -14.48 -10.46 -20.60
C SER A 112 -15.00 -10.76 -19.18
N GLN A 113 -14.29 -11.61 -18.43
CA GLN A 113 -14.63 -11.94 -17.04
C GLN A 113 -14.43 -10.73 -16.13
N LEU A 114 -13.31 -10.00 -16.27
CA LEU A 114 -13.05 -8.78 -15.51
C LEU A 114 -14.09 -7.68 -15.80
N ALA A 115 -14.47 -7.49 -17.06
CA ALA A 115 -15.53 -6.55 -17.43
C ALA A 115 -16.91 -6.97 -16.91
N ALA A 116 -17.20 -8.28 -16.86
CA ALA A 116 -18.41 -8.80 -16.24
C ALA A 116 -18.40 -8.59 -14.72
N CYS A 117 -17.27 -8.83 -14.07
CA CYS A 117 -17.07 -8.62 -12.63
C CYS A 117 -17.32 -7.17 -12.26
N GLN A 118 -16.72 -6.23 -13.00
CA GLN A 118 -16.93 -4.79 -12.84
C GLN A 118 -18.42 -4.41 -12.92
N ARG A 119 -19.18 -4.97 -13.87
CA ARG A 119 -20.61 -4.69 -14.01
C ARG A 119 -21.43 -5.26 -12.86
N ILE A 120 -21.15 -6.48 -12.43
CA ILE A 120 -21.86 -7.13 -11.30
C ILE A 120 -21.61 -6.35 -10.00
N VAL A 121 -20.35 -5.95 -9.76
CA VAL A 121 -19.96 -5.06 -8.65
C VAL A 121 -20.68 -3.72 -8.72
N GLY A 122 -20.88 -3.18 -9.93
CA GLY A 122 -21.71 -1.98 -10.19
C GLY A 122 -23.22 -2.19 -10.08
N GLY A 123 -23.69 -3.39 -9.71
CA GLY A 123 -25.11 -3.70 -9.52
C GLY A 123 -25.86 -4.22 -10.75
N ALA A 124 -25.16 -4.54 -11.85
CA ALA A 124 -25.79 -5.14 -13.02
C ALA A 124 -26.27 -6.57 -12.73
N SER A 125 -27.48 -6.88 -13.20
CA SER A 125 -28.07 -8.22 -13.11
C SER A 125 -28.14 -8.90 -14.48
N GLY A 126 -28.19 -10.24 -14.48
CA GLY A 126 -28.31 -11.03 -15.71
C GLY A 126 -27.06 -11.02 -16.60
N VAL A 127 -25.91 -10.61 -16.08
CA VAL A 127 -24.63 -10.65 -16.79
C VAL A 127 -24.23 -12.11 -17.01
N ARG A 128 -24.06 -12.51 -18.27
CA ARG A 128 -23.54 -13.83 -18.61
C ARG A 128 -22.04 -13.88 -18.34
N VAL A 129 -21.62 -14.91 -17.63
CA VAL A 129 -20.23 -15.17 -17.26
C VAL A 129 -19.84 -16.57 -17.70
N SER A 130 -18.61 -16.74 -18.14
CA SER A 130 -18.03 -18.07 -18.33
C SER A 130 -17.41 -18.54 -17.02
N ALA A 131 -17.61 -19.82 -16.71
CA ALA A 131 -16.98 -20.50 -15.59
C ALA A 131 -15.61 -21.10 -15.95
N ASP A 132 -15.16 -20.96 -17.19
CA ASP A 132 -13.87 -21.48 -17.64
C ASP A 132 -12.73 -20.66 -17.01
N ASP A 133 -11.63 -21.35 -16.70
CA ASP A 133 -10.41 -20.73 -16.19
C ASP A 133 -9.72 -19.92 -17.30
N SER A 134 -9.53 -18.62 -17.07
CA SER A 134 -8.82 -17.75 -18.01
C SER A 134 -7.31 -17.70 -17.80
N PHE A 135 -6.85 -18.11 -16.62
CA PHE A 135 -5.44 -18.22 -16.25
C PHE A 135 -5.25 -19.27 -15.15
N ILE A 136 -3.99 -19.70 -14.97
CA ILE A 136 -3.58 -20.67 -13.96
C ILE A 136 -2.49 -20.05 -13.09
N ILE A 137 -2.60 -20.22 -11.78
CA ILE A 137 -1.56 -19.87 -10.81
C ILE A 137 -0.78 -21.13 -10.44
N THR A 138 0.54 -21.06 -10.46
CA THR A 138 1.41 -22.17 -10.03
C THR A 138 2.48 -21.65 -9.09
N GLU A 139 2.54 -22.18 -7.87
CA GLU A 139 3.58 -21.85 -6.89
C GLU A 139 4.98 -22.12 -7.46
N ARG A 140 5.86 -21.12 -7.36
CA ARG A 140 7.25 -21.15 -7.83
C ARG A 140 8.15 -20.34 -6.87
N PRO A 141 8.18 -20.67 -5.58
CA PRO A 141 8.87 -19.86 -4.57
C PRO A 141 10.36 -19.65 -4.85
N GLU A 142 11.00 -20.56 -5.58
CA GLU A 142 12.40 -20.45 -5.97
C GLU A 142 12.69 -19.26 -6.91
N LEU A 143 11.65 -18.71 -7.57
CA LEU A 143 11.77 -17.55 -8.46
C LEU A 143 11.71 -16.20 -7.73
N PHE A 144 11.51 -16.21 -6.41
CA PHE A 144 11.38 -15.00 -5.60
C PHE A 144 12.49 -14.92 -4.56
N ASP A 145 12.82 -13.69 -4.16
CA ASP A 145 13.67 -13.38 -3.01
C ASP A 145 12.88 -12.53 -2.01
N THR A 146 13.44 -12.37 -0.81
CA THR A 146 12.97 -11.34 0.12
C THR A 146 13.89 -10.13 0.07
N ALA A 147 13.36 -8.97 -0.31
CA ALA A 147 14.04 -7.69 -0.15
C ALA A 147 13.69 -7.05 1.20
N MET A 148 14.67 -6.46 1.86
CA MET A 148 14.54 -5.71 3.10
C MET A 148 14.76 -4.23 2.81
N LEU A 149 13.71 -3.44 2.91
CA LEU A 149 13.77 -1.98 2.92
C LEU A 149 14.03 -1.50 4.34
N THR A 150 15.02 -0.64 4.52
CA THR A 150 15.33 0.04 5.77
C THR A 150 15.45 1.53 5.52
N ILE A 151 14.80 2.34 6.35
CA ILE A 151 14.90 3.81 6.35
C ILE A 151 15.35 4.21 7.74
N GLU A 152 16.51 4.87 7.84
CA GLU A 152 17.17 5.21 9.10
C GLU A 152 17.39 6.71 9.21
N ALA A 153 17.15 7.29 10.38
CA ALA A 153 17.52 8.67 10.71
C ALA A 153 18.35 8.69 12.00
N SER A 154 19.53 9.28 11.98
CA SER A 154 20.47 9.30 13.13
C SER A 154 20.10 10.28 14.24
N ASP A 155 19.04 11.08 14.08
CA ASP A 155 18.56 11.96 15.15
C ASP A 155 17.70 11.14 16.13
N ALA A 156 18.24 10.91 17.32
CA ALA A 156 17.61 10.16 18.41
C ALA A 156 16.90 11.06 19.43
N SER A 157 16.77 12.37 19.17
CA SER A 157 16.07 13.27 20.10
C SER A 157 14.61 12.87 20.28
N ASP A 158 14.02 13.25 21.41
CA ASP A 158 12.60 12.98 21.68
C ASP A 158 11.68 13.57 20.60
N GLU A 159 12.00 14.77 20.09
CA GLU A 159 11.26 15.42 19.00
C GLU A 159 11.39 14.62 17.69
N ALA A 160 12.61 14.25 17.30
CA ALA A 160 12.86 13.52 16.07
C ALA A 160 12.24 12.12 16.09
N THR A 161 12.39 11.40 17.21
CA THR A 161 11.78 10.08 17.42
C THR A 161 10.27 10.16 17.30
N ARG A 162 9.65 11.20 17.88
CA ARG A 162 8.19 11.39 17.80
C ARG A 162 7.74 11.65 16.38
N SER A 163 8.41 12.55 15.67
CA SER A 163 8.12 12.84 14.27
C SER A 163 8.33 11.60 13.39
N PHE A 164 9.44 10.87 13.55
CA PHE A 164 9.73 9.68 12.77
C PHE A 164 8.67 8.61 13.00
N PHE A 165 8.27 8.35 14.26
CA PHE A 165 7.19 7.43 14.56
C PHE A 165 5.89 7.85 13.85
N CYS A 166 5.49 9.12 13.96
CA CYS A 166 4.26 9.57 13.31
C CYS A 166 4.32 9.47 11.76
N PHE A 167 5.50 9.54 11.16
CA PHE A 167 5.68 9.51 9.70
C PHE A 167 6.08 8.16 9.13
N TYR A 168 6.50 7.16 9.92
CA TYR A 168 7.05 5.92 9.34
C TYR A 168 6.11 5.22 8.35
N PRO A 169 4.77 5.19 8.52
CA PRO A 169 3.88 4.59 7.52
C PRO A 169 3.95 5.35 6.18
N ALA A 170 3.89 6.68 6.24
CA ALA A 170 4.02 7.55 5.07
C ALA A 170 5.39 7.41 4.37
N LEU A 171 6.47 7.24 5.15
CA LEU A 171 7.82 7.01 4.59
C LEU A 171 7.90 5.68 3.83
N LEU A 172 7.28 4.62 4.34
CA LEU A 172 7.19 3.33 3.66
C LEU A 172 6.35 3.40 2.39
N ASP A 173 5.22 4.13 2.43
CA ASP A 173 4.37 4.35 1.28
C ASP A 173 5.08 5.08 0.14
N ILE A 174 5.86 6.13 0.47
CA ILE A 174 6.68 6.85 -0.51
C ILE A 174 7.78 5.95 -1.08
N ALA A 175 8.42 5.13 -0.24
CA ALA A 175 9.43 4.19 -0.72
C ALA A 175 8.82 3.11 -1.62
N ARG A 176 7.61 2.66 -1.30
CA ARG A 176 6.85 1.72 -2.13
C ARG A 176 6.52 2.31 -3.50
N ASP A 177 6.02 3.54 -3.54
CA ASP A 177 5.78 4.26 -4.80
C ASP A 177 7.06 4.44 -5.63
N GLY A 178 8.19 4.69 -4.96
CA GLY A 178 9.47 4.94 -5.63
C GLY A 178 10.07 3.73 -6.35
N ALA A 179 10.01 2.53 -5.78
CA ALA A 179 10.74 1.37 -6.31
C ALA A 179 9.95 0.05 -6.41
N PHE A 180 8.81 -0.08 -5.74
CA PHE A 180 8.10 -1.36 -5.62
C PHE A 180 6.76 -1.40 -6.37
N ASP A 181 6.21 -0.24 -6.75
CA ASP A 181 4.86 -0.12 -7.29
C ASP A 181 4.66 -0.63 -8.72
N THR A 182 5.72 -0.73 -9.51
CA THR A 182 5.66 -1.14 -10.93
C THR A 182 6.39 -2.44 -11.22
N VAL A 183 6.87 -3.10 -10.17
CA VAL A 183 7.61 -4.37 -10.25
C VAL A 183 6.80 -5.46 -9.56
N ALA A 184 7.14 -6.73 -9.83
CA ALA A 184 6.57 -7.85 -9.10
C ALA A 184 7.10 -7.87 -7.66
N ALA A 185 6.47 -7.08 -6.79
CA ALA A 185 6.78 -6.96 -5.38
C ALA A 185 5.53 -6.89 -4.50
N TYR A 186 5.58 -7.51 -3.32
CA TYR A 186 4.48 -7.49 -2.37
C TYR A 186 5.01 -7.43 -0.92
N PRO A 187 4.45 -6.56 -0.05
CA PRO A 187 4.88 -6.49 1.35
C PRO A 187 4.51 -7.77 2.10
N GLN A 188 5.48 -8.41 2.77
CA GLN A 188 5.24 -9.63 3.56
C GLN A 188 4.50 -9.34 4.87
N GLN A 189 4.65 -8.12 5.39
CA GLN A 189 4.08 -7.67 6.64
C GLN A 189 4.08 -6.15 6.72
N ASN A 190 3.39 -5.63 7.73
CA ASN A 190 3.48 -4.22 8.12
C ASN A 190 4.92 -3.85 8.50
N GLY A 191 5.26 -2.59 8.27
CA GLY A 191 6.54 -2.03 8.68
C GLY A 191 6.74 -2.08 10.20
N VAL A 192 7.98 -2.31 10.61
CA VAL A 192 8.37 -2.33 12.02
C VAL A 192 9.21 -1.10 12.31
N PHE A 193 8.70 -0.22 13.16
CA PHE A 193 9.45 0.90 13.71
C PHE A 193 10.30 0.44 14.90
N THR A 194 11.53 0.95 15.00
CA THR A 194 12.40 0.77 16.16
C THR A 194 13.15 2.07 16.45
N ALA A 195 13.13 2.49 17.71
CA ALA A 195 13.95 3.59 18.21
C ALA A 195 15.20 3.00 18.88
N TYR A 196 16.37 3.44 18.44
CA TYR A 196 17.67 3.12 19.04
C TYR A 196 18.18 4.28 19.88
N GLN A 197 19.28 4.06 20.59
CA GLN A 197 19.93 5.09 21.39
C GLN A 197 20.53 6.22 20.52
N ASP A 198 20.82 5.92 19.26
CA ASP A 198 21.50 6.77 18.29
C ASP A 198 20.67 7.02 17.01
N GLY A 199 19.39 6.66 17.00
CA GLY A 199 18.53 7.02 15.89
C GLY A 199 17.19 6.29 15.87
N ASN A 200 16.55 6.37 14.71
CA ASN A 200 15.25 5.80 14.42
C ASN A 200 15.34 4.98 13.14
N VAL A 201 14.70 3.81 13.12
CA VAL A 201 14.62 2.96 11.94
C VAL A 201 13.20 2.50 11.70
N VAL A 202 12.84 2.35 10.42
CA VAL A 202 11.73 1.52 10.01
C VAL A 202 12.22 0.48 9.02
N LEU A 203 11.75 -0.76 9.19
CA LEU A 203 12.05 -1.89 8.34
C LEU A 203 10.78 -2.49 7.76
N GLN A 204 10.78 -2.79 6.46
CA GLN A 204 9.73 -3.57 5.81
C GLN A 204 10.32 -4.62 4.89
N ARG A 205 9.72 -5.81 4.90
CA ARG A 205 10.12 -6.93 4.03
C ARG A 205 9.17 -7.02 2.85
N PHE A 206 9.73 -7.27 1.68
CA PHE A 206 8.98 -7.47 0.44
C PHE A 206 9.38 -8.81 -0.18
N THR A 207 8.41 -9.56 -0.65
CA THR A 207 8.66 -10.61 -1.64
C THR A 207 8.88 -9.92 -2.99
N VAL A 208 9.96 -10.26 -3.70
CA VAL A 208 10.31 -9.67 -5.00
C VAL A 208 10.68 -10.76 -6.00
N LYS A 209 10.29 -10.60 -7.27
CA LYS A 209 10.65 -11.55 -8.33
C LYS A 209 12.12 -11.39 -8.75
N LYS A 210 12.81 -12.49 -9.01
CA LYS A 210 14.20 -12.51 -9.46
C LYS A 210 14.34 -12.15 -10.95
N PRO A 211 15.44 -11.48 -11.36
CA PRO A 211 16.38 -10.75 -10.50
C PRO A 211 15.79 -9.42 -10.04
N PHE A 212 16.11 -8.99 -8.81
CA PHE A 212 15.70 -7.69 -8.28
C PHE A 212 16.92 -6.79 -8.04
N ASP A 213 16.94 -5.63 -8.67
CA ASP A 213 18.04 -4.66 -8.55
C ASP A 213 17.86 -3.78 -7.31
N CYS A 214 18.44 -4.23 -6.20
CA CYS A 214 18.40 -3.51 -4.93
C CYS A 214 19.05 -2.13 -5.01
N ARG A 215 20.11 -1.95 -5.81
CA ARG A 215 20.79 -0.66 -5.92
C ARG A 215 19.93 0.35 -6.66
N ALA A 216 19.33 -0.07 -7.78
CA ALA A 216 18.40 0.79 -8.50
C ALA A 216 17.20 1.17 -7.63
N ALA A 217 16.69 0.23 -6.81
CA ALA A 217 15.62 0.51 -5.86
C ALA A 217 16.04 1.56 -4.80
N GLU A 218 17.24 1.43 -4.20
CA GLU A 218 17.79 2.43 -3.26
C GLU A 218 17.86 3.83 -3.90
N GLU A 219 18.39 3.93 -5.12
CA GLU A 219 18.52 5.20 -5.85
C GLU A 219 17.16 5.83 -6.17
N GLN A 220 16.19 5.03 -6.62
CA GLN A 220 14.84 5.50 -6.94
C GLN A 220 14.08 6.01 -5.70
N ILE A 221 14.20 5.31 -4.58
CA ILE A 221 13.58 5.73 -3.31
C ILE A 221 14.22 7.02 -2.82
N ALA A 222 15.54 7.12 -2.84
CA ALA A 222 16.26 8.33 -2.41
C ALA A 222 15.88 9.53 -3.28
N HIS A 223 15.74 9.33 -4.59
CA HIS A 223 15.25 10.35 -5.51
C HIS A 223 13.82 10.78 -5.16
N HIS A 224 12.90 9.83 -4.98
CA HIS A 224 11.51 10.13 -4.58
C HIS A 224 11.44 10.90 -3.25
N PHE A 225 12.23 10.52 -2.26
CA PHE A 225 12.29 11.21 -0.95
C PHE A 225 12.70 12.68 -1.10
N HIS A 226 13.61 12.96 -2.04
CA HIS A 226 14.05 14.32 -2.35
C HIS A 226 12.99 15.12 -3.12
N GLU A 227 12.22 14.48 -3.99
CA GLU A 227 11.23 15.13 -4.85
C GLU A 227 9.86 15.34 -4.19
N VAL A 228 9.49 14.52 -3.19
CA VAL A 228 8.20 14.60 -2.53
C VAL A 228 7.95 16.00 -1.97
N ARG A 229 6.88 16.62 -2.48
CA ARG A 229 6.37 17.89 -1.99
C ARG A 229 5.19 17.61 -1.08
N ILE A 230 5.29 18.10 0.14
CA ILE A 230 4.21 18.05 1.12
C ILE A 230 3.82 19.47 1.50
N THR A 231 2.54 19.72 1.69
CA THR A 231 2.01 20.97 2.23
C THR A 231 1.39 20.72 3.61
N ASN A 232 1.06 21.79 4.34
CA ASN A 232 0.39 21.63 5.64
C ASN A 232 -1.03 21.09 5.45
N GLU A 233 -1.70 21.46 4.36
CA GLU A 233 -3.04 20.99 4.00
C GLU A 233 -3.04 19.47 3.76
N MET A 234 -1.98 18.92 3.15
CA MET A 234 -1.84 17.46 2.99
C MET A 234 -1.65 16.72 4.32
N LEU A 235 -1.05 17.37 5.33
CA LEU A 235 -0.78 16.78 6.63
C LEU A 235 -1.92 16.94 7.63
N GLU A 236 -2.78 17.94 7.44
CA GLU A 236 -3.87 18.27 8.36
C GLU A 236 -4.80 17.07 8.68
N PRO A 237 -5.18 16.23 7.70
CA PRO A 237 -6.04 15.09 8.01
C PRO A 237 -5.31 14.04 8.87
N LEU A 238 -4.02 13.80 8.64
CA LEU A 238 -3.18 12.93 9.46
C LEU A 238 -3.02 13.48 10.89
N VAL A 239 -2.77 14.80 11.03
CA VAL A 239 -2.73 15.49 12.34
C VAL A 239 -4.05 15.30 13.09
N CYS A 240 -5.18 15.43 12.39
CA CYS A 240 -6.51 15.24 12.95
C CYS A 240 -6.74 13.78 13.39
N ALA A 241 -6.31 12.81 12.58
CA ALA A 241 -6.39 11.39 12.89
C ALA A 241 -5.63 11.05 14.19
N PHE A 242 -4.41 11.56 14.36
CA PHE A 242 -3.63 11.35 15.60
C PHE A 242 -4.29 11.96 16.84
N LYS A 243 -5.03 13.07 16.71
CA LYS A 243 -5.76 13.68 17.84
C LYS A 243 -7.01 12.90 18.22
N THR A 244 -7.73 12.38 17.23
CA THR A 244 -9.13 11.96 17.39
C THR A 244 -9.35 10.47 17.26
N HIS A 245 -8.52 9.75 16.49
CA HIS A 245 -8.73 8.35 16.16
C HIS A 245 -7.76 7.42 16.91
N PRO A 246 -8.27 6.49 17.75
CA PRO A 246 -7.42 5.61 18.56
C PRO A 246 -6.43 4.76 17.76
N ALA A 247 -6.80 4.28 16.57
CA ALA A 247 -5.92 3.40 15.77
C ALA A 247 -4.58 4.06 15.41
N TYR A 248 -4.55 5.40 15.24
CA TYR A 248 -3.34 6.14 14.86
C TYR A 248 -2.45 6.47 16.05
N ALA A 249 -3.03 6.73 17.23
CA ALA A 249 -2.28 7.11 18.41
C ALA A 249 -1.98 5.95 19.37
N ALA A 250 -2.71 4.83 19.32
CA ALA A 250 -2.57 3.76 20.30
C ALA A 250 -1.16 3.16 20.33
N VAL A 251 -0.61 2.79 19.16
CA VAL A 251 0.73 2.18 19.06
C VAL A 251 1.84 3.17 19.49
N PRO A 252 1.88 4.42 19.01
CA PRO A 252 2.84 5.42 19.51
C PRO A 252 2.69 5.69 21.03
N MET A 253 1.47 5.84 21.53
CA MET A 253 1.24 6.09 22.96
C MET A 253 1.75 4.92 23.81
N TYR A 254 1.48 3.68 23.39
CA TYR A 254 1.97 2.48 24.06
C TYR A 254 3.50 2.41 24.05
N PHE A 255 4.14 2.75 22.93
CA PHE A 255 5.61 2.83 22.85
C PHE A 255 6.18 3.78 23.91
N TYR A 256 5.66 5.01 23.98
CA TYR A 256 6.14 6.02 24.94
C TYR A 256 5.85 5.63 26.40
N GLU A 257 4.71 4.98 26.66
CA GLU A 257 4.42 4.41 27.97
C GLU A 257 5.47 3.37 28.39
N LYS A 258 5.87 2.47 27.46
CA LYS A 258 6.87 1.43 27.73
C LYS A 258 8.30 1.95 27.85
N THR A 259 8.62 3.07 27.21
CA THR A 259 9.93 3.72 27.35
C THR A 259 10.00 4.68 28.54
N LEU A 260 8.92 4.76 29.35
CA LEU A 260 8.82 5.64 30.52
C LEU A 260 8.95 7.15 30.18
N THR A 261 8.69 7.50 28.93
CA THR A 261 8.71 8.89 28.44
C THR A 261 7.28 9.38 28.29
N ARG A 262 6.95 10.52 28.93
CA ARG A 262 5.60 11.08 28.82
C ARG A 262 5.38 11.67 27.43
N THR A 263 4.24 11.34 26.84
CA THR A 263 3.73 11.98 25.63
C THR A 263 2.21 12.04 25.69
N THR A 264 1.63 12.90 24.87
CA THR A 264 0.19 13.02 24.65
C THR A 264 -0.15 12.91 23.17
N ARG A 265 -1.42 12.65 22.85
CA ARG A 265 -1.91 12.69 21.47
C ARG A 265 -1.68 14.04 20.80
N ASN A 266 -1.81 15.14 21.56
CA ASN A 266 -1.57 16.47 21.05
C ASN A 266 -0.10 16.71 20.71
N GLU A 267 0.83 16.16 21.50
CA GLU A 267 2.26 16.22 21.22
C GLU A 267 2.67 15.36 20.03
N LEU A 268 2.07 14.18 19.87
CA LEU A 268 2.25 13.33 18.67
C LEU A 268 1.70 14.01 17.42
N ALA A 269 0.50 14.58 17.51
CA ALA A 269 -0.07 15.33 16.40
C ALA A 269 0.74 16.60 16.09
N GLY A 270 1.30 17.26 17.11
CA GLY A 270 2.14 18.43 16.98
C GLY A 270 3.52 18.16 16.35
N SER A 271 3.98 16.90 16.33
CA SER A 271 5.24 16.51 15.67
C SER A 271 5.09 16.24 14.18
N ILE A 272 3.85 16.19 13.67
CA ILE A 272 3.52 16.03 12.25
C ILE A 272 3.55 17.41 11.61
N THR A 273 4.72 17.80 11.10
CA THR A 273 4.93 19.10 10.45
C THR A 273 5.72 18.94 9.17
N GLN A 274 5.54 19.90 8.25
CA GLN A 274 6.33 19.92 7.01
C GLN A 274 7.84 20.00 7.29
N ARG A 275 8.24 20.77 8.30
CA ARG A 275 9.64 20.90 8.73
C ARG A 275 10.20 19.56 9.20
N ALA A 276 9.48 18.85 10.05
CA ALA A 276 9.91 17.56 10.59
C ALA A 276 10.04 16.51 9.48
N PHE A 277 9.02 16.37 8.63
CA PHE A 277 9.06 15.45 7.50
C PHE A 277 10.27 15.73 6.57
N ARG A 278 10.48 17.00 6.18
CA ARG A 278 11.65 17.39 5.36
C ARG A 278 12.97 17.13 6.08
N GLY A 279 13.01 17.27 7.41
CA GLY A 279 14.18 16.94 8.21
C GLY A 279 14.53 15.45 8.10
N ILE A 280 13.51 14.59 8.25
CA ILE A 280 13.65 13.14 8.12
C ILE A 280 14.08 12.78 6.69
N THR A 281 13.32 13.18 5.66
CA THR A 281 13.61 12.73 4.28
C THR A 281 14.95 13.22 3.74
N LYS A 282 15.46 14.36 4.21
CA LYS A 282 16.80 14.85 3.83
C LYS A 282 17.95 14.13 4.53
N SER A 283 17.72 13.61 5.73
CA SER A 283 18.75 12.95 6.54
C SER A 283 18.65 11.42 6.52
N ALA A 284 17.55 10.90 5.97
CA ALA A 284 17.28 9.48 5.93
C ALA A 284 18.33 8.73 5.11
N HIS A 285 18.94 7.72 5.73
CA HIS A 285 19.72 6.71 5.05
C HIS A 285 18.78 5.59 4.62
N ILE A 286 18.67 5.37 3.30
CA ILE A 286 17.83 4.34 2.70
C ILE A 286 18.71 3.15 2.32
N SER A 287 18.32 1.94 2.69
CA SER A 287 18.95 0.73 2.16
C SER A 287 17.91 -0.33 1.78
N VAL A 288 18.17 -0.99 0.65
CA VAL A 288 17.42 -2.14 0.14
C VAL A 288 18.42 -3.27 -0.05
N ARG A 289 18.18 -4.40 0.61
CA ARG A 289 19.08 -5.56 0.53
C ARG A 289 18.28 -6.84 0.42
N LEU A 290 18.79 -7.83 -0.30
CA LEU A 290 18.22 -9.17 -0.23
C LEU A 290 18.50 -9.76 1.15
N ALA A 291 17.47 -10.30 1.78
CA ALA A 291 17.62 -11.07 2.99
C ALA A 291 18.44 -12.34 2.68
N PRO A 292 19.29 -12.80 3.61
CA PRO A 292 19.92 -14.10 3.47
C PRO A 292 18.85 -15.18 3.30
N PRO A 293 19.08 -16.22 2.48
CA PRO A 293 18.19 -17.36 2.42
C PRO A 293 18.05 -17.95 3.83
N THR A 294 16.81 -18.09 4.30
CA THR A 294 16.51 -18.80 5.55
C THR A 294 16.96 -20.25 5.37
N LYS A 295 17.86 -20.70 6.25
CA LYS A 295 18.32 -22.10 6.30
C LYS A 295 17.23 -23.04 6.81
#